data_AF-A0A1S6JL64-F1
#
_entry.id   AF-A0A1S6JL64-F1
#
_cell.length_a   1.000
_cell.length_b   1.000
_cell.length_c   1.000
_cell.angle_alpha   90.00
_cell.angle_beta   90.00
_cell.angle_gamma   90.00
#
_symmetry.space_group_name_H-M   'P 1'
#
loop_
_entity.id
_entity.type
_entity.pdbx_description
1 polymer ?
#
loop_
_entity_poly.entity_id
_entity_poly.type
_entity_poly.pdbx_seq_one_letter_code
_entity_poly.pdbx_strand_id
1 'polypeptide(L)'
;SIQATAKFTVPFNETGVSLTTSYSFANTNTNTNSKEITHNVPSQDILVPANTTVEVIAYLKKVNVKGNVKLVGQVSGSEWGEIPSYLAFPRDGYKFSLSDTVNKSDLNEDGTININGKGN
;
A
#
# COMPACT_ATOMS: atom_id res chain seq x y z
N SER A 1 -16.95 9.51 -6.02
CA SER A 1 -16.02 8.46 -5.58
C SER A 1 -14.71 9.12 -5.16
N ILE A 2 -14.22 8.83 -3.95
CA ILE A 2 -12.96 9.39 -3.42
C ILE A 2 -11.82 8.49 -3.86
N GLN A 3 -10.77 9.06 -4.45
CA GLN A 3 -9.62 8.33 -4.99
C GLN A 3 -8.37 8.65 -4.17
N ALA A 4 -7.64 7.63 -3.74
CA ALA A 4 -6.36 7.78 -3.04
C ALA A 4 -5.45 6.59 -3.29
N THR A 5 -4.14 6.83 -3.30
CA THR A 5 -3.11 5.80 -3.41
C THR A 5 -1.99 6.03 -2.41
N ALA A 6 -1.38 4.95 -1.92
CA ALA A 6 -0.22 5.03 -1.03
C ALA A 6 0.88 4.09 -1.48
N LYS A 7 2.14 4.51 -1.28
CA LYS A 7 3.33 3.69 -1.57
C LYS A 7 3.58 2.71 -0.42
N PHE A 8 4.01 1.51 -0.77
CA PHE A 8 4.44 0.46 0.16
C PHE A 8 5.87 0.06 -0.18
N THR A 9 6.73 -0.01 0.84
CA THR A 9 8.10 -0.52 0.72
C THR A 9 8.16 -1.85 1.43
N VAL A 10 8.66 -2.89 0.75
CA VAL A 10 8.76 -4.23 1.33
C VAL A 10 9.72 -4.21 2.53
N PRO A 11 9.28 -4.59 3.74
CA PRO A 11 10.13 -4.63 4.92
C PRO A 11 11.11 -5.82 4.89
N PHE A 12 12.05 -5.86 5.83
CA PHE A 12 13.10 -6.90 5.93
C PHE A 12 13.93 -7.06 4.65
N ASN A 13 14.17 -5.94 3.97
CA ASN A 13 14.98 -5.93 2.78
C ASN A 13 16.44 -5.64 3.14
N GLU A 14 17.26 -6.69 3.13
CA GLU A 14 18.70 -6.62 3.36
C GLU A 14 19.51 -6.67 2.05
N THR A 15 18.84 -6.73 0.90
CA THR A 15 19.50 -6.90 -0.42
C THR A 15 20.21 -5.65 -0.92
N GLY A 16 20.04 -4.50 -0.25
CA GLY A 16 20.52 -3.20 -0.71
C GLY A 16 19.72 -2.61 -1.88
N VAL A 17 18.77 -3.35 -2.45
CA VAL A 17 17.89 -2.90 -3.55
C VAL A 17 16.48 -2.71 -3.02
N SER A 18 16.04 -1.46 -2.87
CA SER A 18 14.67 -1.15 -2.41
C SER A 18 13.62 -1.68 -3.41
N LEU A 19 12.60 -2.38 -2.89
CA LEU A 19 11.46 -2.86 -3.66
C LEU A 19 10.19 -2.19 -3.13
N THR A 20 9.51 -1.46 -4.01
CA THR A 20 8.33 -0.65 -3.67
C THR A 20 7.17 -0.93 -4.61
N THR A 21 5.95 -0.90 -4.09
CA THR A 21 4.69 -0.96 -4.85
C THR A 21 3.71 0.09 -4.31
N SER A 22 2.46 0.09 -4.76
CA SER A 22 1.40 0.98 -4.29
C SER A 22 0.06 0.30 -4.15
N TYR A 23 -0.75 0.75 -3.18
CA TYR A 23 -2.13 0.31 -2.98
C TYR A 23 -3.12 1.43 -3.35
N SER A 24 -4.22 1.07 -4.01
CA SER A 24 -5.38 1.94 -4.21
C SER A 24 -6.36 1.78 -3.06
N PHE A 25 -6.90 2.89 -2.55
CA PHE A 25 -7.91 2.89 -1.49
C PHE A 25 -9.32 2.68 -2.05
N ALA A 26 -9.55 3.03 -3.32
CA ALA A 26 -10.87 3.02 -3.93
C ALA A 26 -11.18 1.73 -4.72
N ASN A 27 -10.15 0.96 -5.07
CA ASN A 27 -10.27 -0.19 -5.96
C ASN A 27 -9.43 -1.37 -5.47
N THR A 28 -9.89 -2.59 -5.73
CA THR A 28 -9.18 -3.85 -5.42
C THR A 28 -8.11 -4.16 -6.47
N ASN A 29 -7.23 -3.21 -6.76
CA ASN A 29 -6.19 -3.34 -7.79
C ASN A 29 -5.01 -4.18 -7.28
N THR A 30 -4.42 -4.98 -8.17
CA THR A 30 -3.17 -5.70 -7.92
C THR A 30 -2.03 -5.03 -8.68
N ASN A 31 -1.07 -4.45 -7.96
CA ASN A 31 0.12 -3.80 -8.55
C ASN A 31 1.38 -4.65 -8.31
N THR A 32 2.09 -4.98 -9.38
CA THR A 32 3.34 -5.76 -9.33
C THR A 32 4.55 -4.90 -9.70
N ASN A 33 5.70 -5.21 -9.12
CA ASN A 33 6.99 -4.60 -9.47
C ASN A 33 8.10 -5.63 -9.32
N SER A 34 9.09 -5.61 -10.20
CA SER A 34 10.25 -6.50 -10.19
C SER A 34 11.52 -5.74 -10.54
N LYS A 35 12.64 -6.19 -9.99
CA LYS A 35 13.98 -5.69 -10.33
C LYS A 35 14.89 -6.87 -10.62
N GLU A 36 15.59 -6.79 -11.75
CA GLU A 36 16.57 -7.80 -12.15
C GLU A 36 17.94 -7.46 -11.55
N ILE A 37 18.66 -8.48 -11.06
CA ILE A 37 19.98 -8.35 -10.46
C ILE A 37 20.89 -9.43 -11.05
N THR A 38 22.03 -9.00 -11.59
CA THR A 38 23.05 -9.89 -12.14
C THR A 38 24.22 -9.99 -11.17
N HIS A 39 24.60 -11.22 -10.80
CA HIS A 39 25.74 -11.48 -9.91
C HIS A 39 26.98 -11.87 -10.72
N ASN A 40 27.99 -11.01 -10.71
CA ASN A 40 29.31 -11.34 -11.24
C ASN A 40 30.16 -11.90 -10.10
N VAL A 41 30.34 -13.23 -10.06
CA VAL A 41 31.10 -13.92 -9.02
C VAL A 41 32.53 -14.17 -9.54
N PRO A 42 33.57 -13.58 -8.93
CA PRO A 42 34.95 -13.83 -9.34
C PRO A 42 35.43 -15.20 -8.86
N SER A 43 36.56 -15.66 -9.43
CA SER A 43 37.25 -16.88 -8.97
C SER A 43 37.49 -16.83 -7.46
N GLN A 44 37.32 -17.97 -6.80
CA GLN A 44 37.50 -18.13 -5.35
C GLN A 44 38.66 -19.09 -5.11
N ASP A 45 39.64 -18.67 -4.31
CA ASP A 45 40.75 -19.55 -3.91
C ASP A 45 40.29 -20.48 -2.78
N ILE A 46 40.49 -21.79 -2.97
CA ILE A 46 40.07 -22.83 -2.01
C ILE A 46 41.29 -23.64 -1.62
N LEU A 47 41.62 -23.64 -0.32
CA LEU A 47 42.69 -24.46 0.23
C LEU A 47 42.23 -25.93 0.31
N VAL A 48 42.81 -26.76 -0.54
CA VAL A 48 42.54 -28.20 -0.60
C VAL A 48 43.70 -28.98 0.02
N PRO A 49 43.46 -29.87 1.00
CA PRO A 49 44.50 -30.72 1.57
C PRO A 49 45.15 -31.65 0.54
N ALA A 50 46.37 -32.12 0.84
CA ALA A 50 47.08 -33.06 -0.03
C ALA A 50 46.27 -34.35 -0.28
N ASN A 51 46.38 -34.89 -1.50
CA ASN A 51 45.68 -36.10 -1.96
C ASN A 51 44.14 -36.04 -1.83
N THR A 52 43.54 -34.84 -1.90
CA THR A 52 42.09 -34.64 -1.82
C THR A 52 41.56 -33.95 -3.08
N THR A 53 40.40 -34.39 -3.56
CA THR A 53 39.62 -33.69 -4.59
C THR A 53 38.38 -33.11 -3.94
N VAL A 54 38.03 -31.87 -4.28
CA VAL A 54 36.82 -31.21 -3.76
C VAL A 54 35.83 -30.92 -4.89
N GLU A 55 34.55 -31.01 -4.57
CA GLU A 55 33.44 -30.55 -5.42
C GLU A 55 32.88 -29.26 -4.83
N VAL A 56 32.72 -28.23 -5.66
CA VAL A 56 32.25 -26.90 -5.25
C VAL A 56 30.91 -26.63 -5.91
N ILE A 57 29.87 -26.47 -5.10
CA ILE A 57 28.50 -26.19 -5.57
C ILE A 57 28.08 -24.80 -5.09
N ALA A 58 27.75 -23.94 -6.04
CA ALA A 58 27.17 -22.63 -5.75
C ALA A 58 25.64 -22.68 -5.93
N TYR A 59 24.92 -22.05 -5.00
CA TYR A 59 23.47 -21.86 -5.09
C TYR A 59 23.05 -20.55 -4.44
N LEU A 60 21.97 -19.94 -4.95
CA LEU A 60 21.41 -18.71 -4.40
C LEU A 60 20.19 -19.02 -3.54
N LYS A 61 20.22 -18.62 -2.26
CA LYS A 61 19.06 -18.73 -1.37
C LYS A 61 18.04 -17.65 -1.73
N LYS A 62 16.77 -18.03 -1.85
CA LYS A 62 15.64 -17.13 -2.10
C LYS A 62 14.70 -17.12 -0.90
N VAL A 63 14.18 -15.94 -0.56
CA VAL A 63 13.24 -15.74 0.55
C VAL A 63 11.93 -15.19 0.00
N ASN A 64 10.81 -15.62 0.59
CA ASN A 64 9.48 -15.08 0.30
C ASN A 64 8.98 -14.33 1.53
N VAL A 65 8.71 -13.03 1.39
CA VAL A 65 8.18 -12.19 2.47
C VAL A 65 6.72 -11.87 2.16
N LYS A 66 5.83 -12.29 3.07
CA LYS A 66 4.38 -12.05 2.98
C LYS A 66 3.89 -11.36 4.23
N GLY A 67 2.85 -10.53 4.09
CA GLY A 67 2.22 -9.87 5.23
C GLY A 67 1.04 -9.01 4.78
N ASN A 68 0.13 -8.76 5.70
CA ASN A 68 -0.99 -7.87 5.48
C ASN A 68 -0.60 -6.42 5.80
N VAL A 69 -1.25 -5.47 5.13
CA VAL A 69 -1.13 -4.03 5.40
C VAL A 69 -2.49 -3.41 5.69
N LYS A 70 -2.51 -2.39 6.56
CA LYS A 70 -3.68 -1.54 6.81
C LYS A 70 -3.49 -0.24 6.04
N LEU A 71 -4.44 0.06 5.15
CA LEU A 71 -4.50 1.33 4.44
C LEU A 71 -5.25 2.32 5.34
N VAL A 72 -4.62 3.39 5.80
CA VAL A 72 -5.23 4.36 6.71
C VAL A 72 -5.23 5.75 6.09
N GLY A 73 -6.24 6.53 6.42
CA GLY A 73 -6.36 7.92 5.97
C GLY A 73 -7.41 8.67 6.77
N GLN A 74 -7.44 9.98 6.55
CA GLN A 74 -8.42 10.89 7.11
C GLN A 74 -9.25 11.45 5.97
N VAL A 75 -10.58 11.41 6.09
CA VAL A 75 -11.50 11.93 5.08
C VAL A 75 -12.16 13.21 5.59
N SER A 76 -12.25 14.19 4.70
CA SER A 76 -12.99 15.44 4.88
C SER A 76 -13.68 15.83 3.58
N GLY A 77 -14.65 16.73 3.68
CA GLY A 77 -15.41 17.24 2.54
C GLY A 77 -16.90 17.23 2.76
N SER A 78 -17.61 17.85 1.82
CA SER A 78 -19.06 17.95 1.80
C SER A 78 -19.60 17.57 0.43
N GLU A 79 -20.76 16.95 0.41
CA GLU A 79 -21.56 16.80 -0.79
C GLU A 79 -22.59 17.94 -0.86
N TRP A 80 -22.88 18.40 -2.06
CA TRP A 80 -23.88 19.43 -2.31
C TRP A 80 -24.74 19.04 -3.50
N GLY A 81 -25.97 19.51 -3.49
CA GLY A 81 -26.92 19.22 -4.55
C GLY A 81 -28.25 19.90 -4.30
N GLU A 82 -29.29 19.39 -4.95
CA GLU A 82 -30.63 19.89 -4.82
C GLU A 82 -31.63 18.75 -4.75
N ILE A 83 -32.65 18.92 -3.91
CA ILE A 83 -33.92 18.23 -4.08
C ILE A 83 -34.72 19.10 -5.06
N PRO A 84 -34.98 18.61 -6.28
CA PRO A 84 -35.62 19.42 -7.31
C PRO A 84 -37.07 19.74 -6.92
N SER A 85 -37.55 20.90 -7.33
CA SER A 85 -38.96 21.28 -7.14
C SER A 85 -39.90 20.34 -7.90
N TYR A 86 -41.06 20.06 -7.33
CA TYR A 86 -42.13 19.31 -7.99
C TYR A 86 -43.49 19.97 -7.76
N LEU A 87 -44.15 20.47 -8.81
CA LEU A 87 -45.39 21.23 -8.71
C LEU A 87 -45.26 22.43 -7.74
N ALA A 88 -46.01 22.43 -6.63
CA ALA A 88 -45.95 23.45 -5.59
C ALA A 88 -44.91 23.14 -4.49
N PHE A 89 -44.25 21.97 -4.53
CA PHE A 89 -43.20 21.64 -3.58
C PHE A 89 -41.90 22.37 -3.97
N PRO A 90 -41.32 23.17 -3.06
CA PRO A 90 -40.17 24.00 -3.36
C PRO A 90 -38.92 23.15 -3.59
N ARG A 91 -37.97 23.71 -4.36
CA ARG A 91 -36.60 23.20 -4.46
C ARG A 91 -35.90 23.40 -3.12
N ASP A 92 -35.11 22.41 -2.70
CA ASP A 92 -34.25 22.53 -1.53
C ASP A 92 -32.78 22.29 -1.91
N GLY A 93 -31.96 23.32 -1.79
CA GLY A 93 -30.52 23.23 -2.04
C GLY A 93 -29.82 22.75 -0.77
N TYR A 94 -29.15 21.61 -0.83
CA TYR A 94 -28.48 21.04 0.34
C TYR A 94 -26.96 21.06 0.20
N LYS A 95 -26.30 21.10 1.35
CA LYS A 95 -24.89 20.78 1.51
C LYS A 95 -24.71 20.09 2.86
N PHE A 96 -24.16 18.88 2.87
CA PHE A 96 -23.87 18.15 4.11
C PHE A 96 -22.41 17.72 4.13
N SER A 97 -21.75 17.86 5.28
CA SER A 97 -20.38 17.39 5.45
C SER A 97 -20.37 15.95 5.93
N LEU A 98 -19.35 15.18 5.57
CA LEU A 98 -19.24 13.80 6.05
C LEU A 98 -19.12 13.74 7.59
N SER A 99 -18.47 14.75 8.18
CA SER A 99 -18.38 14.94 9.63
C SER A 99 -19.73 15.08 10.33
N ASP A 100 -20.76 15.57 9.62
CA ASP A 100 -22.09 15.77 10.18
C ASP A 100 -22.90 14.46 10.27
N THR A 101 -22.40 13.39 9.67
CA THR A 101 -23.07 12.08 9.59
C THR A 101 -22.70 11.10 10.70
N VAL A 102 -21.74 11.46 11.56
CA VAL A 102 -21.21 10.61 12.64
C VAL A 102 -21.25 11.32 13.99
N ASN A 103 -20.96 10.59 15.07
CA ASN A 103 -20.91 11.22 16.39
C ASN A 103 -19.69 12.14 16.48
N LYS A 104 -19.79 13.22 17.26
CA LYS A 104 -18.65 14.13 17.54
C LYS A 104 -17.47 13.39 18.17
N SER A 105 -17.71 12.29 18.90
CA SER A 105 -16.65 11.45 19.45
C SER A 105 -15.82 10.71 18.41
N ASP A 106 -16.36 10.54 17.19
CA ASP A 106 -15.70 9.81 16.09
C ASP A 106 -14.87 10.74 15.19
N LEU A 107 -14.93 12.05 15.47
CA LEU A 107 -14.19 13.09 14.76
C LEU A 107 -12.84 13.34 15.42
N ASN A 108 -11.84 13.57 14.57
CA ASN A 108 -10.57 14.14 15.02
C ASN A 108 -10.74 15.64 15.34
N GLU A 109 -9.76 16.22 16.03
CA GLU A 109 -9.75 17.64 16.40
C GLU A 109 -9.80 18.58 15.17
N ASP A 110 -9.31 18.12 14.02
CA ASP A 110 -9.34 18.83 12.74
C ASP A 110 -10.66 18.63 11.97
N GLY A 111 -11.64 17.93 12.54
CA GLY A 111 -12.94 17.65 11.93
C GLY A 111 -12.93 16.52 10.89
N THR A 112 -11.82 15.80 10.73
CA THR A 112 -11.73 14.65 9.82
C THR A 112 -12.24 13.36 10.46
N ILE A 113 -12.59 12.38 9.62
CA ILE A 113 -12.95 11.02 10.05
C ILE A 113 -11.85 10.03 9.64
N ASN A 114 -11.47 9.14 10.56
CA ASN A 114 -10.49 8.09 10.28
C ASN A 114 -11.12 6.96 9.45
N ILE A 115 -10.49 6.61 8.33
CA ILE A 115 -10.88 5.48 7.47
C ILE A 115 -9.79 4.41 7.45
N ASN A 116 -10.21 3.15 7.26
CA ASN A 116 -9.29 2.05 7.11
C ASN A 116 -9.71 1.03 6.05
N GLY A 117 -8.77 0.67 5.18
CA GLY A 117 -8.82 -0.45 4.26
C GLY A 117 -7.78 -1.52 4.62
N LYS A 118 -7.84 -2.67 3.93
CA LYS A 118 -6.90 -3.79 4.12
C LYS A 118 -6.35 -4.23 2.78
N GLY A 119 -5.06 -4.57 2.75
CA GLY A 119 -4.37 -5.18 1.62
C GLY A 119 -3.53 -6.37 2.10
N ASN A 120 -3.23 -7.28 1.16
CA ASN A 120 -2.32 -8.41 1.35
C ASN A 120 -1.28 -8.41 0.23
#